data_AF-A0A536SMY2-F1
#
_entry.id   AF-A0A536SMY2-F1
#
_cell.length_a   1.000
_cell.length_b   1.000
_cell.length_c   1.000
_cell.angle_alpha   90.00
_cell.angle_beta   90.00
_cell.angle_gamma   90.00
#
_symmetry.space_group_name_H-M   'P 1'
#
loop_
_entity.id
_entity.type
_entity.pdbx_description
1 polymer ?
#
loop_
_entity_poly.entity_id
_entity_poly.type
_entity_poly.pdbx_seq_one_letter_code
_entity_poly.pdbx_strand_id
1 'polypeptide(L)' 'MDQRTRYANTLSRAEQTLGGRERLARFLNVPLAKLEAWLNGEEAPPLEAFLGSLDVIADGPYALATRPIRVAAIREPR' A
#
# COMPACT_ATOMS: atom_id res chain seq x y z
N MET A 1 -15.64 -11.75 -9.44
CA MET A 1 -14.68 -10.63 -9.51
C MET A 1 -13.30 -11.23 -9.75
N ASP A 2 -12.68 -10.90 -10.87
CA ASP A 2 -11.41 -11.49 -11.33
C ASP A 2 -10.23 -11.10 -10.41
N GLN A 3 -9.24 -11.98 -10.24
CA GLN A 3 -8.05 -11.73 -9.42
C GLN A 3 -7.30 -10.48 -9.88
N ARG A 4 -7.18 -10.29 -11.20
CA ARG A 4 -6.52 -9.14 -11.80
C ARG A 4 -7.18 -7.83 -11.37
N THR A 5 -8.51 -7.79 -11.43
CA THR A 5 -9.30 -6.62 -11.04
C THR A 5 -9.15 -6.32 -9.54
N ARG A 6 -9.13 -7.36 -8.69
CA ARG A 6 -8.90 -7.18 -7.24
C ARG A 6 -7.52 -6.58 -6.95
N TYR A 7 -6.50 -7.04 -7.66
CA TYR A 7 -5.15 -6.54 -7.46
C TYR A 7 -5.03 -5.09 -7.94
N ALA A 8 -5.49 -4.79 -9.16
CA ALA A 8 -5.50 -3.42 -9.69
C ALA A 8 -6.26 -2.44 -8.77
N ASN A 9 -7.42 -2.85 -8.24
CA ASN A 9 -8.17 -2.04 -7.27
C ASN A 9 -7.39 -1.79 -5.97
N THR A 10 -6.60 -2.76 -5.53
CA THR A 10 -5.77 -2.64 -4.32
C THR A 10 -4.60 -1.69 -4.57
N LEU A 11 -3.93 -1.80 -5.71
CA LEU A 11 -2.89 -0.86 -6.13
C LEU A 11 -3.45 0.57 -6.23
N SER A 12 -4.64 0.76 -6.79
CA SER A 12 -5.29 2.07 -6.88
C SER A 12 -5.59 2.67 -5.49
N ARG A 13 -5.98 1.86 -4.51
CA ARG A 13 -6.16 2.32 -3.12
C ARG A 13 -4.83 2.67 -2.45
N ALA A 14 -3.79 1.90 -2.70
CA ALA A 14 -2.45 2.19 -2.19
C ALA A 14 -1.90 3.51 -2.78
N GLU A 15 -2.17 3.79 -4.07
CA GLU A 15 -1.85 5.06 -4.73
C GLU A 15 -2.48 6.25 -3.98
N GLN A 16 -3.78 6.15 -3.71
CA GLN A 16 -4.53 7.17 -2.98
C GLN A 16 -4.00 7.35 -1.54
N THR A 17 -3.56 6.26 -0.91
CA THR A 17 -3.02 6.25 0.46
C THR A 17 -1.65 6.93 0.54
N LEU A 18 -0.75 6.65 -0.41
CA LEU A 18 0.58 7.26 -0.47
C LEU A 18 0.57 8.69 -1.03
N GLY A 19 -0.51 9.09 -1.71
CA GLY A 19 -0.64 10.39 -2.36
C GLY A 19 -0.06 10.44 -3.76
N GLY A 20 -0.15 9.33 -4.52
CA GLY A 20 0.12 9.30 -5.96
C GLY A 20 0.93 8.09 -6.44
N ARG A 21 0.93 7.89 -7.77
CA ARG A 21 1.55 6.73 -8.45
C ARG A 21 3.06 6.69 -8.30
N GLU A 22 3.72 7.84 -8.38
CA GLU A 22 5.17 7.92 -8.27
C GLU A 22 5.68 7.41 -6.92
N ARG A 23 4.96 7.73 -5.83
CA ARG A 23 5.31 7.27 -4.49
C ARG A 23 5.08 5.78 -4.33
N LEU A 24 3.97 5.25 -4.87
CA LEU A 24 3.71 3.82 -4.87
C LEU A 24 4.74 3.04 -5.70
N ALA A 25 5.12 3.54 -6.88
CA ALA A 25 6.14 2.92 -7.72
C ALA A 25 7.49 2.86 -7.01
N ARG A 26 7.88 3.95 -6.32
CA ARG A 26 9.09 3.99 -5.48
C ARG A 26 9.00 3.03 -4.29
N PHE A 27 7.85 2.97 -3.61
CA PHE A 27 7.64 2.07 -2.47
C PHE A 27 7.75 0.60 -2.89
N LEU A 28 7.12 0.24 -4.00
CA LEU A 28 7.18 -1.12 -4.56
C LEU A 28 8.51 -1.41 -5.28
N ASN A 29 9.39 -0.42 -5.43
CA ASN A 29 10.64 -0.50 -6.17
C ASN A 29 10.46 -0.99 -7.62
N VAL A 30 9.48 -0.43 -8.33
CA VAL A 30 9.16 -0.76 -9.73
C VAL A 30 9.14 0.48 -10.62
N PRO A 31 9.40 0.34 -11.94
CA PRO A 31 9.23 1.44 -12.88
C PRO A 31 7.78 1.93 -12.92
N LEU A 32 7.59 3.25 -13.01
CA LEU A 32 6.25 3.87 -13.06
C LEU A 32 5.40 3.33 -14.22
N ALA A 33 5.99 3.18 -15.41
CA ALA A 33 5.29 2.62 -16.58
C ALA A 33 4.75 1.20 -16.32
N LYS A 34 5.46 0.40 -15.51
CA LYS A 34 5.02 -0.95 -15.16
C LYS A 34 3.84 -0.92 -14.19
N LEU A 35 3.87 0.00 -13.22
CA LEU A 35 2.74 0.24 -12.34
C LEU A 35 1.50 0.72 -13.12
N GLU A 36 1.69 1.60 -14.11
CA GLU A 36 0.61 2.08 -14.98
C GLU A 36 0.00 0.95 -15.82
N ALA A 37 0.82 0.08 -16.41
CA ALA A 37 0.34 -1.09 -17.13
C ALA A 37 -0.54 -2.02 -16.26
N TRP A 38 -0.19 -2.18 -14.98
CA TRP A 38 -1.01 -2.96 -14.04
C TRP A 38 -2.33 -2.27 -13.69
N LEU A 39 -2.31 -0.95 -13.48
CA LEU A 39 -3.49 -0.15 -13.15
C LEU A 39 -4.46 -0.05 -14.33
N ASN A 40 -3.95 0.05 -15.55
CA ASN A 40 -4.75 0.07 -16.78
C ASN A 40 -5.28 -1.31 -17.18
N GLY A 41 -4.85 -2.37 -16.51
CA GLY A 41 -5.22 -3.74 -16.88
C GLY A 41 -4.62 -4.16 -18.22
N GLU A 42 -3.45 -3.64 -18.58
CA GLU A 42 -2.64 -4.08 -19.72
C GLU A 42 -1.80 -5.30 -19.31
N GLU A 43 -1.27 -5.29 -18.09
CA GLU A 43 -0.56 -6.41 -17.46
C GLU A 43 -1.26 -6.90 -16.19
N ALA A 44 -0.91 -8.09 -15.71
CA ALA A 44 -1.35 -8.58 -14.41
C ALA A 44 -0.30 -8.23 -13.35
N PRO A 45 -0.65 -7.47 -12.29
CA PRO A 45 0.29 -7.21 -11.21
C PRO A 45 0.69 -8.52 -10.52
N PRO A 46 1.99 -8.70 -10.19
CA PRO A 46 2.46 -9.87 -9.47
C PRO A 46 1.98 -9.84 -8.00
N LEU A 47 2.03 -11.00 -7.33
CA LEU A 47 1.55 -11.15 -5.95
C LEU A 47 2.30 -10.22 -4.98
N GLU A 48 3.60 -10.03 -5.17
CA GLU A 48 4.45 -9.21 -4.33
C GLU A 48 4.03 -7.73 -4.36
N ALA A 49 3.65 -7.23 -5.54
CA ALA A 49 3.14 -5.87 -5.70
C ALA A 49 1.78 -5.69 -5.02
N PHE A 50 0.93 -6.73 -5.07
CA PHE A 50 -0.33 -6.74 -4.35
C PHE A 50 -0.13 -6.72 -2.83
N LEU A 51 0.73 -7.58 -2.29
CA LEU A 51 1.04 -7.63 -0.86
C LEU A 51 1.63 -6.32 -0.36
N GLY A 52 2.63 -5.75 -1.06
CA GLY A 52 3.19 -4.45 -0.69
C GLY A 52 2.16 -3.31 -0.74
N SER A 53 1.17 -3.39 -1.63
CA SER A 53 0.06 -2.43 -1.66
C SER A 53 -0.85 -2.56 -0.44
N LEU A 54 -1.06 -3.77 0.08
CA LEU A 54 -1.81 -3.98 1.34
C LEU A 54 -1.07 -3.40 2.54
N ASP A 55 0.26 -3.57 2.59
CA ASP A 55 1.07 -3.01 3.67
C ASP A 55 0.95 -1.48 3.70
N VAL A 56 1.02 -0.82 2.54
CA VAL A 56 0.78 0.63 2.42
C VAL A 56 -0.58 1.04 2.98
N ILE A 57 -1.63 0.30 2.63
CA ILE A 57 -3.00 0.60 3.08
C ILE A 57 -3.12 0.40 4.59
N ALA A 58 -2.51 -0.65 5.14
CA ALA A 58 -2.51 -0.95 6.57
C ALA A 58 -1.74 0.09 7.39
N ASP A 59 -0.60 0.55 6.87
CA ASP A 59 0.23 1.59 7.46
C ASP A 59 -0.47 2.97 7.45
N GLY A 60 -1.20 3.24 6.37
CA GLY A 60 -1.99 4.44 6.16
C GLY A 60 -1.13 5.66 5.78
N PRO A 61 -1.77 6.80 5.46
CA PRO A 61 -1.06 8.00 4.95
C PRO A 61 -0.13 8.66 5.98
N TYR A 62 -0.15 8.18 7.23
CA TYR A 62 0.60 8.71 8.37
C TYR A 62 1.61 7.72 8.95
N ALA A 63 2.00 6.69 8.20
CA ALA A 63 3.14 5.86 8.56
C ALA A 63 4.43 6.67 8.44
N LEU A 64 4.67 7.53 9.42
CA LEU A 64 5.98 8.11 9.66
C LEU A 64 6.90 6.95 10.02
N ALA A 65 8.04 6.87 9.32
CA ALA A 65 9.15 6.02 9.69
C ALA A 65 9.37 6.15 11.21
N THR A 66 9.36 5.02 11.93
CA THR A 66 9.34 4.92 13.40
C THR A 66 8.11 5.53 14.10
N ARG A 67 7.03 4.74 14.23
CA ARG A 67 6.02 4.97 15.28
C ARG A 67 6.65 4.64 16.64
N PRO A 68 6.85 5.60 17.56
CA PRO A 68 7.17 5.25 18.94
C PRO A 68 5.98 4.49 19.54
N ILE A 69 6.24 3.31 20.12
CA ILE A 69 5.24 2.51 20.82
C ILE A 69 4.63 3.40 21.92
N ARG A 70 3.34 3.69 21.83
CA ARG A 70 2.60 4.38 22.89
C ARG A 70 1.92 3.34 23.76
N VAL A 71 2.48 3.09 24.94
CA VAL A 71 1.86 2.23 25.96
C VAL A 71 1.06 3.10 26.91
N ALA A 72 -0.26 2.83 27.04
CA ALA A 72 -1.05 3.41 28.10
C ALA A 72 -0.73 2.67 29.41
N ALA A 73 -0.19 3.38 30.39
CA ALA A 73 -0.04 2.82 31.74
C ALA A 73 -1.44 2.66 32.35
N ILE A 74 -1.92 1.43 32.43
CA ILE A 74 -3.15 1.11 33.14
C ILE A 74 -2.84 1.25 34.63
N ARG A 75 -3.46 2.23 35.29
CA ARG A 75 -3.31 2.44 36.73
C ARG A 75 -4.21 1.43 37.43
N GLU A 76 -3.62 0.45 38.12
CA GLU A 76 -4.40 -0.51 38.91
C GLU A 76 -5.10 0.21 40.08
N PRO A 77 -6.41 -0.01 40.28
CA PRO A 77 -7.12 0.50 41.45
C PRO A 77 -6.68 -0.25 42.71
N ARG A 78 -6.43 0.51 43.78
CA ARG A 78 -6.02 0.04 45.12
C ARG A 78 -7.19 -0.57 45.89
#